data_AF-A0A944TSG2-F1
#
_entry.id   AF-A0A944TSG2-F1
#
_cell.length_a   1.000
_cell.length_b   1.000
_cell.length_c   1.000
_cell.angle_alpha   90.00
_cell.angle_beta   90.00
_cell.angle_gamma   90.00
#
_symmetry.space_group_name_H-M   'P 1'
#
loop_
_entity.id
_entity.type
_entity.pdbx_description
1 polymer ?
#
loop_
_entity_poly.entity_id
_entity_poly.type
_entity_poly.pdbx_seq_one_letter_code
_entity_poly.pdbx_strand_id
1 'polypeptide(L)'
;MEQSSLPEYIVTSKKWRLATSDRDRNSARMLAHPPERFETYQDWFFFSHIDPVQRFWHCLGMIIGTPMFLLLFYFWNSWSVLFYLLGVFFFYGFGVLSHLYYDGSKGRSEMRNFHLTTWLVIKINYWTFFGFYPKVLGKFVEKYPFTKEAFELEEVGA
;
A
#
# COMPACT_ATOMS: atom_id res chain seq x y z
N MET A 1 -23.89 2.75 26.84
CA MET A 1 -23.39 3.12 25.50
C MET A 1 -22.70 1.91 24.94
N GLU A 2 -23.40 1.14 24.11
CA GLU A 2 -22.74 0.09 23.30
C GLU A 2 -21.77 0.78 22.35
N GLN A 3 -20.47 0.57 22.56
CA GLN A 3 -19.52 0.74 21.47
C GLN A 3 -19.87 -0.34 20.46
N SER A 4 -20.70 0.00 19.48
CA SER A 4 -20.72 -0.74 18.21
C SER A 4 -19.29 -0.64 17.68
N SER A 5 -18.49 -1.67 17.94
CA SER A 5 -17.18 -1.80 17.33
C SER A 5 -17.43 -1.99 15.85
N LEU A 6 -17.02 -1.02 15.04
CA LEU A 6 -17.07 -1.15 13.59
C LEU A 6 -16.50 -2.50 13.16
N PRO A 7 -17.12 -3.16 12.18
CA PRO A 7 -16.65 -4.46 11.71
C PRO A 7 -15.20 -4.36 11.23
N GLU A 8 -14.39 -5.33 11.63
CA GLU A 8 -13.01 -5.45 11.15
C GLU A 8 -12.99 -6.30 9.89
N TYR A 9 -12.17 -5.92 8.91
CA TYR A 9 -12.06 -6.66 7.65
C TYR A 9 -10.64 -7.13 7.38
N ILE A 10 -10.54 -8.26 6.69
CA ILE A 10 -9.28 -8.77 6.11
C ILE A 10 -9.46 -9.08 4.63
N VAL A 11 -8.36 -9.02 3.90
CA VAL A 11 -8.31 -9.49 2.51
C VAL A 11 -8.05 -10.99 2.53
N THR A 12 -8.90 -11.73 1.81
CA THR A 12 -8.84 -13.18 1.66
C THR A 12 -7.73 -13.62 0.71
N SER A 13 -7.58 -12.91 -0.41
CA SER A 13 -6.53 -13.14 -1.39
C SER A 13 -5.16 -12.72 -0.86
N LYS A 14 -4.27 -13.70 -0.68
CA LYS A 14 -2.85 -13.52 -0.27
C LYS A 14 -1.90 -14.09 -1.33
N LYS A 15 -2.23 -13.94 -2.61
CA LYS A 15 -1.48 -14.56 -3.71
C LYS A 15 -0.11 -13.88 -3.92
N TRP A 16 0.95 -14.59 -3.57
CA TRP A 16 2.34 -14.17 -3.78
C TRP A 16 2.81 -14.28 -5.23
N ARG A 17 2.17 -15.15 -6.01
CA ARG A 17 2.37 -15.29 -7.45
C ARG A 17 1.03 -15.10 -8.13
N LEU A 18 0.95 -14.12 -9.02
CA LEU A 18 -0.28 -13.83 -9.75
C LEU A 18 -0.26 -14.52 -11.11
N ALA A 19 -1.36 -15.17 -11.46
CA ALA A 19 -1.62 -15.50 -12.85
C ALA A 19 -1.95 -14.22 -13.63
N THR A 20 -1.79 -14.24 -14.96
CA THR A 20 -2.14 -13.10 -15.81
C THR A 20 -3.57 -12.62 -15.57
N SER A 21 -4.53 -13.55 -15.42
CA SER A 21 -5.93 -13.24 -15.13
C SER A 21 -6.14 -12.51 -13.81
N ASP A 22 -5.37 -12.84 -12.77
CA ASP A 22 -5.44 -12.14 -11.48
C ASP A 22 -4.92 -10.70 -11.61
N ARG A 23 -3.81 -10.51 -12.34
CA ARG A 23 -3.26 -9.19 -12.63
C ARG A 23 -4.21 -8.34 -13.47
N ASP A 24 -4.85 -8.93 -14.48
CA ASP A 24 -5.83 -8.24 -15.31
C ASP A 24 -7.05 -7.81 -14.50
N ARG A 25 -7.54 -8.67 -13.60
CA ARG A 25 -8.60 -8.34 -12.65
C ARG A 25 -8.22 -7.18 -11.72
N ASN A 26 -7.02 -7.20 -11.15
CA ASN A 26 -6.51 -6.11 -10.33
C ASN A 26 -6.38 -4.80 -11.13
N SER A 27 -5.91 -4.88 -12.36
CA SER A 27 -5.79 -3.72 -13.26
C SER A 27 -7.17 -3.15 -13.58
N ALA A 28 -8.14 -4.00 -13.89
CA ALA A 28 -9.53 -3.61 -14.15
C ALA A 28 -10.18 -2.97 -12.93
N ARG A 29 -9.94 -3.51 -11.72
CA ARG A 29 -10.37 -2.89 -10.45
C ARG A 29 -9.82 -1.47 -10.31
N MET A 30 -8.52 -1.28 -10.52
CA MET A 30 -7.92 0.06 -10.40
C MET A 30 -8.46 1.04 -11.45
N LEU A 31 -8.76 0.58 -12.66
CA LEU A 31 -9.39 1.39 -13.70
C LEU A 31 -10.85 1.74 -13.40
N ALA A 32 -11.59 0.83 -12.77
CA ALA A 32 -12.98 1.05 -12.36
C ALA A 32 -13.09 2.03 -11.17
N HIS A 33 -12.02 2.21 -10.41
CA HIS A 33 -11.97 3.07 -9.23
C HIS A 33 -10.80 4.07 -9.31
N PRO A 34 -10.86 5.04 -10.26
CA PRO A 34 -9.84 6.05 -10.40
C PRO A 34 -9.90 7.08 -9.25
N PRO A 35 -8.89 7.94 -9.06
CA PRO A 35 -8.80 8.88 -7.95
C PRO A 35 -10.04 9.77 -7.76
N GLU A 36 -10.73 10.13 -8.84
CA GLU A 36 -11.89 11.01 -8.86
C GLU A 36 -13.13 10.37 -8.21
N ARG A 37 -13.14 9.05 -8.00
CA ARG A 37 -14.20 8.35 -7.27
C ARG A 37 -14.08 8.45 -5.75
N PHE A 38 -13.00 9.06 -5.25
CA PHE A 38 -12.73 9.21 -3.83
C PHE A 38 -12.79 10.68 -3.45
N GLU A 39 -13.21 10.95 -2.22
CA GLU A 39 -13.25 12.32 -1.70
C GLU A 39 -11.86 12.96 -1.62
N THR A 40 -10.84 12.13 -1.38
CA THR A 40 -9.45 12.57 -1.28
C THR A 40 -8.51 11.63 -2.03
N TYR A 41 -7.39 12.18 -2.50
CA TYR A 41 -6.32 11.37 -3.10
C TYR A 41 -5.73 10.35 -2.12
N GLN A 42 -5.76 10.67 -0.83
CA GLN A 42 -5.30 9.78 0.24
C GLN A 42 -6.19 8.55 0.36
N ASP A 43 -7.51 8.72 0.22
CA ASP A 43 -8.44 7.60 0.23
C ASP A 43 -8.21 6.67 -0.96
N TRP A 44 -8.02 7.23 -2.16
CA TRP A 44 -7.67 6.44 -3.34
C TRP A 44 -6.33 5.72 -3.16
N PHE A 45 -5.32 6.38 -2.61
CA PHE A 45 -4.03 5.76 -2.35
C PHE A 45 -4.13 4.64 -1.32
N PHE A 46 -4.95 4.80 -0.28
CA PHE A 46 -5.23 3.71 0.65
C PHE A 46 -5.88 2.53 -0.06
N PHE A 47 -6.90 2.78 -0.89
CA PHE A 47 -7.57 1.76 -1.71
C PHE A 47 -6.59 0.98 -2.58
N SER A 48 -5.66 1.66 -3.27
CA SER A 48 -4.66 0.99 -4.13
C SER A 48 -3.65 0.13 -3.36
N HIS A 49 -3.62 0.23 -2.04
CA HIS A 49 -2.74 -0.51 -1.13
C HIS A 49 -3.52 -1.44 -0.18
N ILE A 50 -4.75 -1.84 -0.53
CA ILE A 50 -5.52 -2.83 0.24
C ILE A 50 -4.97 -4.26 0.04
N ASP A 51 -4.25 -4.56 -1.03
CA ASP A 51 -3.61 -5.87 -1.18
C ASP A 51 -2.49 -6.09 -0.13
N PRO A 52 -2.56 -7.15 0.70
CA PRO A 52 -1.60 -7.38 1.77
C PRO A 52 -0.20 -7.74 1.27
N VAL A 53 -0.08 -8.41 0.11
CA VAL A 53 1.22 -8.78 -0.46
C VAL A 53 1.88 -7.55 -1.06
N GLN A 54 1.11 -6.70 -1.74
CA GLN A 54 1.62 -5.43 -2.21
C GLN A 54 2.12 -4.57 -1.05
N ARG A 55 1.35 -4.41 0.03
CA ARG A 55 1.80 -3.73 1.26
C ARG A 55 3.08 -4.34 1.82
N PHE A 56 3.19 -5.66 1.86
CA PHE A 56 4.39 -6.34 2.33
C PHE A 56 5.63 -5.91 1.52
N TRP A 57 5.54 -5.84 0.19
CA TRP A 57 6.66 -5.36 -0.64
C TRP A 57 7.02 -3.90 -0.36
N HIS A 58 6.04 -3.03 -0.13
CA HIS A 58 6.29 -1.65 0.31
C HIS A 58 6.99 -1.61 1.67
N CYS A 59 6.52 -2.41 2.64
CA CYS A 59 7.12 -2.52 3.97
C CYS A 59 8.58 -2.97 3.88
N LEU A 60 8.84 -4.05 3.13
CA LEU A 60 10.17 -4.59 2.92
C LEU A 60 11.11 -3.54 2.30
N GLY A 61 10.64 -2.85 1.26
CA GLY A 61 11.37 -1.77 0.62
C GLY A 61 11.76 -0.65 1.59
N MET A 62 10.84 -0.22 2.45
CA MET A 62 11.10 0.80 3.46
C MET A 62 12.05 0.32 4.56
N ILE A 63 11.90 -0.92 5.04
CA ILE A 63 12.79 -1.51 6.06
C ILE A 63 14.22 -1.62 5.56
N ILE A 64 14.43 -1.99 4.28
CA ILE A 64 15.77 -2.09 3.70
C ILE A 64 16.32 -0.71 3.30
N GLY A 65 15.47 0.16 2.73
CA GLY A 65 15.87 1.47 2.24
C GLY A 65 16.21 2.46 3.34
N THR A 66 15.51 2.42 4.48
CA THR A 66 15.75 3.35 5.61
C THR A 66 17.17 3.25 6.17
N PRO A 67 17.72 2.06 6.49
CA PRO A 67 19.12 1.90 6.86
C PRO A 67 20.09 2.47 5.82
N MET A 68 19.83 2.33 4.52
CA MET A 68 20.70 2.90 3.48
C MET A 68 20.76 4.43 3.57
N PHE A 69 19.63 5.09 3.81
CA PHE A 69 19.62 6.54 4.06
C PHE A 69 20.35 6.92 5.35
N LEU A 70 20.35 6.08 6.39
CA LEU A 70 21.16 6.34 7.60
C LEU A 70 22.66 6.17 7.32
N LEU A 71 23.04 5.14 6.56
CA LEU A 71 24.43 4.88 6.17
C LEU A 71 25.03 6.02 5.33
N LEU A 72 24.19 6.69 4.52
CA LEU A 72 24.58 7.90 3.80
C LEU A 72 25.18 8.96 4.73
N PHE A 73 24.52 9.22 5.87
CA PHE A 73 24.98 10.21 6.86
C PHE A 73 26.08 9.67 7.76
N TYR A 74 26.06 8.37 8.06
CA TYR A 74 27.07 7.73 8.90
C TYR A 74 28.47 7.76 8.27
N PHE A 75 28.58 7.40 6.99
CA PHE A 75 29.87 7.33 6.30
C PHE A 75 30.31 8.67 5.71
N TRP A 76 29.35 9.51 5.27
CA TRP A 76 29.56 10.83 4.66
C TRP A 76 30.78 10.92 3.73
N ASN A 77 30.83 10.06 2.71
CA ASN A 77 31.93 9.97 1.76
C ASN A 77 31.43 9.49 0.38
N SER A 78 32.31 9.12 -0.55
CA SER A 78 31.88 8.68 -1.89
C SER A 78 30.90 7.49 -1.89
N TRP A 79 30.93 6.62 -0.87
CA TRP A 79 29.95 5.55 -0.68
C TRP A 79 28.53 6.06 -0.40
N SER A 80 28.39 7.30 0.10
CA SER A 80 27.09 7.95 0.30
C SER A 80 26.27 8.05 -0.98
N VAL A 81 26.91 8.15 -2.15
CA VAL A 81 26.22 8.11 -3.45
C VAL A 81 25.59 6.73 -3.68
N LEU A 82 26.34 5.66 -3.41
CA LEU A 82 25.81 4.29 -3.53
C LEU A 82 24.67 4.07 -2.53
N PHE A 83 24.84 4.47 -1.27
CA PHE A 83 23.79 4.35 -0.25
C PHE A 83 22.54 5.17 -0.59
N TYR A 84 22.69 6.35 -1.17
CA TYR A 84 21.57 7.11 -1.69
C TYR A 84 20.80 6.34 -2.77
N LEU A 85 21.52 5.83 -3.78
CA LEU A 85 20.91 5.11 -4.90
C LEU A 85 20.21 3.83 -4.43
N LEU A 86 20.86 3.06 -3.53
CA LEU A 86 20.26 1.87 -2.93
C LEU A 86 19.06 2.24 -2.06
N GLY A 87 19.15 3.30 -1.25
CA GLY A 87 18.05 3.80 -0.44
C GLY A 87 16.83 4.15 -1.30
N VAL A 88 17.03 4.93 -2.37
CA VAL A 88 15.96 5.27 -3.32
C VAL A 88 15.39 4.02 -3.99
N PHE A 89 16.25 3.11 -4.44
CA PHE A 89 15.82 1.87 -5.09
C PHE A 89 14.99 0.98 -4.16
N PHE A 90 15.44 0.72 -2.94
CA PHE A 90 14.69 -0.12 -2.00
C PHE A 90 13.42 0.59 -1.52
N PHE A 91 13.51 1.86 -1.13
CA PHE A 91 12.38 2.58 -0.55
C PHE A 91 11.25 2.83 -1.56
N TYR A 92 11.58 3.11 -2.83
CA TYR A 92 10.59 3.44 -3.87
C TYR A 92 10.47 2.38 -4.96
N GLY A 93 11.60 1.82 -5.40
CA GLY A 93 11.64 0.84 -6.49
C GLY A 93 10.80 -0.40 -6.19
N PHE A 94 10.82 -0.92 -4.96
CA PHE A 94 9.98 -2.05 -4.57
C PHE A 94 8.48 -1.75 -4.69
N GLY A 95 8.05 -0.54 -4.33
CA GLY A 95 6.68 -0.11 -4.51
C GLY A 95 6.28 0.02 -5.98
N VAL A 96 7.16 0.58 -6.82
CA VAL A 96 6.91 0.68 -8.26
C VAL A 96 6.84 -0.71 -8.91
N LEU A 97 7.76 -1.60 -8.56
CA LEU A 97 7.80 -2.97 -9.08
C LEU A 97 6.60 -3.79 -8.61
N SER A 98 6.15 -3.63 -7.35
CA SER A 98 4.97 -4.31 -6.85
C SER A 98 3.72 -3.88 -7.62
N HIS A 99 3.49 -2.58 -7.84
CA HIS A 99 2.39 -2.10 -8.69
C HIS A 99 2.49 -2.63 -10.12
N LEU A 100 3.68 -2.59 -10.73
CA LEU A 100 3.87 -3.11 -12.09
C LEU A 100 3.50 -4.60 -12.19
N TYR A 101 3.86 -5.40 -11.19
CA TYR A 101 3.57 -6.83 -11.16
C TYR A 101 2.11 -7.13 -10.77
N TYR A 102 1.55 -6.42 -9.80
CA TYR A 102 0.22 -6.71 -9.21
C TYR A 102 -0.96 -6.05 -9.92
N ASP A 103 -0.79 -4.83 -10.43
CA ASP A 103 -1.88 -4.04 -11.01
C ASP A 103 -1.54 -3.39 -12.35
N GLY A 104 -0.41 -3.78 -12.96
CA GLY A 104 0.03 -3.23 -14.24
C GLY A 104 0.30 -1.73 -14.21
N SER A 105 0.71 -1.19 -13.04
CA SER A 105 0.92 0.24 -12.78
C SER A 105 -0.36 1.09 -12.77
N LYS A 106 -1.55 0.49 -12.71
CA LYS A 106 -2.82 1.23 -12.66
C LYS A 106 -3.11 1.84 -11.30
N GLY A 107 -2.52 1.31 -10.22
CA GLY A 107 -2.61 1.90 -8.88
C GLY A 107 -1.45 2.79 -8.48
N ARG A 108 -0.52 3.09 -9.41
CA ARG A 108 0.68 3.88 -9.12
C ARG A 108 0.31 5.33 -8.84
N SER A 109 0.86 5.88 -7.75
CA SER A 109 0.69 7.29 -7.42
C SER A 109 1.37 8.25 -8.41
N GLU A 110 0.79 9.43 -8.54
CA GLU A 110 1.30 10.53 -9.36
C GLU A 110 2.47 11.21 -8.65
N MET A 111 3.52 11.57 -9.40
CA MET A 111 4.70 12.23 -8.85
C MET A 111 4.39 13.55 -8.12
N ARG A 112 3.38 14.30 -8.57
CA ARG A 112 2.99 15.56 -7.91
C ARG A 112 2.51 15.37 -6.47
N ASN A 113 1.98 14.19 -6.14
CA ASN A 113 1.45 13.86 -4.82
C ASN A 113 2.47 13.12 -3.93
N PHE A 114 3.74 13.08 -4.33
CA PHE A 114 4.80 12.29 -3.70
C PHE A 114 4.93 12.51 -2.19
N HIS A 115 4.86 13.76 -1.74
CA HIS A 115 4.98 14.10 -0.32
C HIS A 115 3.78 13.56 0.50
N LEU A 116 2.59 13.53 -0.09
CA LEU A 116 1.39 12.95 0.53
C LEU A 116 1.48 11.42 0.55
N THR A 117 1.89 10.80 -0.55
CA THR A 117 1.92 9.34 -0.69
C THR A 117 3.03 8.70 0.14
N THR A 118 4.18 9.36 0.29
CA THR A 118 5.26 8.91 1.17
C THR A 118 4.83 8.86 2.63
N TRP A 119 4.14 9.89 3.13
CA TRP A 119 3.62 9.85 4.50
C TRP A 119 2.57 8.75 4.68
N LEU A 120 1.68 8.60 3.69
CA LEU A 120 0.59 7.65 3.77
C LEU A 120 1.07 6.19 3.69
N VAL A 121 2.08 5.89 2.87
CA VAL A 121 2.65 4.53 2.80
C VAL A 121 3.35 4.17 4.12
N ILE A 122 4.05 5.10 4.77
CA ILE A 122 4.61 4.89 6.11
C ILE A 122 3.50 4.57 7.10
N LYS A 123 2.42 5.37 7.09
CA LYS A 123 1.26 5.20 7.98
C LYS A 123 0.56 3.85 7.79
N ILE A 124 0.33 3.44 6.54
CA ILE A 124 -0.28 2.16 6.17
C ILE A 124 0.55 0.98 6.68
N ASN A 125 1.87 1.05 6.51
CA ASN A 125 2.76 -0.01 6.98
C ASN A 125 2.85 -0.04 8.51
N TYR A 126 2.86 1.11 9.18
CA TYR A 126 2.74 1.19 10.63
C TYR A 126 1.47 0.51 11.14
N TRP A 127 0.31 0.82 10.54
CA TRP A 127 -0.96 0.16 10.90
C TRP A 127 -0.93 -1.34 10.66
N THR A 128 -0.26 -1.79 9.60
CA THR A 128 -0.09 -3.21 9.30
C THR A 128 0.77 -3.89 10.36
N PHE A 129 1.89 -3.27 10.75
CA PHE A 129 2.84 -3.83 11.71
C PHE A 129 2.26 -3.97 13.12
N PHE A 130 1.48 -2.98 13.58
CA PHE A 130 0.89 -2.98 14.92
C PHE A 130 -0.53 -3.57 14.99
N GLY A 131 -1.02 -4.18 13.90
CA GLY A 131 -2.34 -4.83 13.89
C GLY A 131 -3.54 -3.87 13.88
N PHE A 132 -3.33 -2.57 13.67
CA PHE A 132 -4.42 -1.59 13.55
C PHE A 132 -5.12 -1.60 12.18
N TYR A 133 -4.50 -2.25 11.18
CA TYR A 133 -4.98 -2.23 9.81
C TYR A 133 -6.43 -2.72 9.63
N PRO A 134 -6.87 -3.86 10.21
CA PRO A 134 -8.25 -4.35 10.04
C PRO A 134 -9.32 -3.35 10.47
N LYS A 135 -9.09 -2.67 11.61
CA LYS A 135 -9.98 -1.62 12.13
C LYS A 135 -10.01 -0.37 11.25
N VAL A 136 -8.86 0.01 10.69
CA VAL A 136 -8.78 1.13 9.75
C VAL A 136 -9.48 0.78 8.43
N LEU A 137 -9.33 -0.46 7.96
CA LEU A 137 -10.04 -0.96 6.79
C LEU A 137 -11.55 -0.99 7.04
N GLY A 138 -12.02 -1.34 8.25
CA GLY A 138 -13.42 -1.21 8.67
C GLY A 138 -14.01 0.17 8.43
N LYS A 139 -13.34 1.21 8.96
CA LYS A 139 -13.73 2.61 8.74
C LYS A 139 -13.69 3.00 7.26
N PHE A 140 -12.72 2.48 6.52
CA PHE A 140 -12.61 2.75 5.09
C PHE A 140 -13.76 2.11 4.29
N VAL A 141 -14.15 0.89 4.63
CA VAL A 141 -15.27 0.17 3.99
C VAL A 141 -16.60 0.82 4.31
N GLU A 142 -16.81 1.31 5.53
CA GLU A 142 -17.99 2.10 5.89
C GLU A 142 -18.13 3.35 4.99
N LYS A 143 -17.01 4.03 4.73
CA LYS A 143 -16.97 5.19 3.82
C LYS A 143 -17.12 4.80 2.35
N TYR A 144 -16.53 3.67 1.94
CA TYR A 144 -16.50 3.20 0.56
C TYR A 144 -16.95 1.73 0.46
N PRO A 145 -18.27 1.43 0.52
CA PRO A 145 -18.79 0.07 0.65
C PRO A 145 -18.41 -0.87 -0.50
N PHE A 146 -18.24 -0.34 -1.72
CA PHE A 146 -17.80 -1.11 -2.89
C PHE A 146 -16.45 -1.81 -2.69
N THR A 147 -15.64 -1.34 -1.74
CA THR A 147 -14.33 -1.91 -1.41
C THR A 147 -14.45 -3.37 -0.98
N LYS A 148 -15.56 -3.75 -0.33
CA LYS A 148 -15.81 -5.13 0.13
C LYS A 148 -15.80 -6.10 -1.04
N GLU A 149 -16.54 -5.77 -2.10
CA GLU A 149 -16.61 -6.58 -3.31
C GLU A 149 -15.31 -6.48 -4.13
N ALA A 150 -14.74 -5.28 -4.24
CA ALA A 150 -13.55 -5.05 -5.04
C ALA A 150 -12.31 -5.83 -4.55
N PHE A 151 -12.23 -6.12 -3.24
CA PHE A 151 -11.12 -6.84 -2.63
C PHE A 151 -11.50 -8.19 -2.01
N GLU A 152 -12.73 -8.67 -2.23
CA GLU A 152 -13.22 -9.94 -1.67
C GLU A 152 -12.99 -9.99 -0.13
N LEU A 153 -13.39 -8.92 0.57
CA LEU A 153 -13.11 -8.75 2.00
C LEU A 153 -14.00 -9.66 2.87
N GLU A 154 -13.39 -10.28 3.88
CA GLU A 154 -14.06 -11.04 4.93
C GLU A 154 -14.09 -10.26 6.23
N GLU A 155 -15.24 -10.32 6.91
CA GLU A 155 -15.44 -9.72 8.23
C GLU A 155 -14.82 -10.62 9.31
N VAL A 156 -14.11 -10.02 10.25
CA VAL A 156 -13.46 -10.72 11.36
C VAL A 156 -14.31 -10.55 12.61
N GLY A 157 -14.75 -11.67 13.20
CA GLY A 157 -15.46 -11.68 14.48
C GLY A 157 -16.99 -11.66 14.40
N ALA A 158 -17.57 -12.23 13.33
CA ALA A 158 -18.99 -12.60 13.28
C ALA A 158 -19.30 -13.80 14.19
#